data_AF-A0A7C3HU07-F1
#
_entry.id   AF-A0A7C3HU07-F1
#
_cell.length_a   1.000
_cell.length_b   1.000
_cell.length_c   1.000
_cell.angle_alpha   90.00
_cell.angle_beta   90.00
_cell.angle_gamma   90.00
#
_symmetry.space_group_name_H-M   'P 1'
#
loop_
_entity.id
_entity.type
_entity.pdbx_description
1 polymer ?
#
loop_
_entity_poly.entity_id
_entity_poly.type
_entity_poly.pdbx_seq_one_letter_code
_entity_poly.pdbx_strand_id
1 'polypeptide(L)'
;MAKWPGFDPARQDREATASPRRPAARAKRPREAGRLRGWMGGGNVGQQQIALVSTDFDGTIFAEFEQPPLAPELLDWVGRFQRQGGFWVINTGRDLTSLLESLARAEVNVWPDFLVLVEREIYVRKHSEYVAWEEWNRACQQAHAELFQRLRPRVPELAAWVEERFRATVYADAWSPFCVVAAHPAEADAIERRARQLCREIPDLDYVRNDVYARFCHAAFNKGTALTALARRLGFGPERVFAAGDHFNDLPMLRPEVARFLAAPANAVAEVQKAVRRAGGLVSRLDHGEGVAEALRRWEAAGWDPTLEE
;
A
#
# COMPACT_ATOMS: atom_id res chain seq x y z
N MET A 1 35.97 11.83 2.00
CA MET A 1 36.17 10.76 1.01
C MET A 1 35.97 9.41 1.68
N ALA A 2 34.72 8.94 1.74
CA ALA A 2 34.37 7.59 2.18
C ALA A 2 33.89 6.81 0.95
N LYS A 3 34.43 5.60 0.76
CA LYS A 3 34.20 4.75 -0.41
C LYS A 3 32.78 4.17 -0.38
N TRP A 4 32.09 4.29 -1.51
CA TRP A 4 30.84 3.61 -1.84
C TRP A 4 31.08 2.09 -1.88
N PRO A 5 30.40 1.24 -1.07
CA PRO A 5 30.52 -0.20 -1.23
C PRO A 5 29.72 -0.66 -2.45
N GLY A 6 30.35 -1.46 -3.30
CA GLY A 6 29.79 -2.01 -4.52
C GLY A 6 28.64 -2.98 -4.24
N PHE A 7 27.52 -2.74 -4.90
CA PHE A 7 26.40 -3.65 -5.06
C PHE A 7 26.80 -4.80 -6.00
N ASP A 8 26.81 -6.04 -5.49
CA ASP A 8 27.04 -7.27 -6.25
C ASP A 8 25.76 -8.16 -6.18
N PRO A 9 24.95 -8.20 -7.25
CA PRO A 9 23.69 -8.95 -7.27
C PRO A 9 23.87 -10.48 -7.37
N ALA A 10 25.10 -11.00 -7.52
CA ALA A 10 25.34 -12.43 -7.74
C ALA A 10 25.51 -13.28 -6.45
N ARG A 11 25.41 -12.66 -5.26
CA ARG A 11 25.66 -13.34 -3.97
C ARG A 11 24.45 -13.98 -3.29
N GLN A 12 23.23 -13.86 -3.83
CA GLN A 12 22.04 -14.50 -3.24
C GLN A 12 21.76 -15.93 -3.74
N ASP A 13 22.39 -16.38 -4.82
CA ASP A 13 22.01 -17.64 -5.49
C ASP A 13 22.75 -18.91 -5.03
N ARG A 14 23.42 -18.92 -3.87
CA ARG A 14 24.27 -20.09 -3.47
C ARG A 14 23.96 -20.78 -2.15
N GLU A 15 22.90 -20.43 -1.44
CA GLU A 15 22.53 -21.14 -0.19
C GLU A 15 21.17 -21.86 -0.23
N ALA A 16 20.68 -22.19 -1.43
CA ALA A 16 19.42 -22.93 -1.61
C ALA A 16 19.63 -24.33 -2.20
N THR A 17 20.51 -25.16 -1.65
CA THR A 17 20.56 -26.59 -1.99
C THR A 17 20.97 -27.46 -0.81
N ALA A 18 20.00 -27.95 -0.02
CA ALA A 18 19.94 -29.33 0.49
C ALA A 18 18.76 -29.51 1.47
N SER A 19 17.72 -30.25 1.07
CA SER A 19 16.85 -30.96 2.04
C SER A 19 16.12 -32.15 1.39
N PRO A 20 15.91 -33.28 2.09
CA PRO A 20 15.59 -34.56 1.49
C PRO A 20 14.09 -34.79 1.25
N ARG A 21 13.79 -35.57 0.20
CA ARG A 21 12.45 -35.94 -0.26
C ARG A 21 11.66 -36.74 0.78
N ARG A 22 10.40 -36.36 1.03
CA ARG A 22 9.35 -37.18 1.65
C ARG A 22 8.07 -37.18 0.80
N PRO A 23 7.24 -38.25 0.87
CA PRO A 23 6.33 -38.61 -0.20
C PRO A 23 5.04 -37.77 -0.22
N ALA A 24 4.49 -37.64 -1.44
CA ALA A 24 3.38 -36.77 -1.79
C ALA A 24 2.07 -37.13 -1.07
N ALA A 25 1.56 -36.20 -0.26
CA ALA A 25 0.17 -36.20 0.18
C ALA A 25 -0.71 -35.51 -0.88
N ARG A 26 -1.83 -36.15 -1.20
CA ARG A 26 -2.80 -35.78 -2.23
C ARG A 26 -3.29 -34.34 -2.03
N ALA A 27 -2.88 -33.43 -2.92
CA ALA A 27 -3.22 -32.01 -2.85
C ALA A 27 -4.75 -31.80 -3.00
N LYS A 28 -5.39 -31.28 -1.94
CA LYS A 28 -6.71 -30.64 -2.07
C LYS A 28 -6.53 -29.29 -2.76
N ARG A 29 -7.44 -28.95 -3.68
CA ARG A 29 -7.38 -27.75 -4.54
C ARG A 29 -7.33 -26.46 -3.69
N PRO A 30 -6.66 -25.38 -4.15
CA PRO A 30 -6.50 -24.14 -3.38
C PRO A 30 -7.84 -23.42 -3.11
N ARG A 31 -8.03 -22.91 -1.89
CA ARG A 31 -9.23 -22.18 -1.44
C ARG A 31 -9.50 -20.87 -2.21
N GLU A 32 -8.48 -20.24 -2.78
CA GLU A 32 -8.61 -19.05 -3.66
C GLU A 32 -9.53 -19.31 -4.85
N ALA A 33 -9.37 -20.47 -5.50
CA ALA A 33 -10.20 -20.87 -6.62
C ALA A 33 -11.65 -21.17 -6.21
N GLY A 34 -11.91 -21.44 -4.93
CA GLY A 34 -13.26 -21.63 -4.38
C GLY A 34 -14.00 -20.32 -4.15
N ARG A 35 -13.34 -19.31 -3.57
CA ARG A 35 -13.93 -17.97 -3.36
C ARG A 35 -14.14 -17.20 -4.66
N LEU A 36 -13.15 -17.21 -5.57
CA LEU A 36 -13.27 -16.57 -6.89
C LEU A 36 -14.34 -17.24 -7.77
N ARG A 37 -14.56 -18.56 -7.66
CA ARG A 37 -15.62 -19.27 -8.40
C ARG A 37 -17.01 -19.06 -7.82
N GLY A 38 -17.15 -18.91 -6.50
CA GLY A 38 -18.45 -18.62 -5.87
C GLY A 38 -18.99 -17.24 -6.25
N TRP A 39 -18.10 -16.27 -6.46
CA TRP A 39 -18.46 -14.88 -6.74
C TRP A 39 -18.83 -14.61 -8.21
N MET A 40 -18.27 -15.36 -9.16
CA MET A 40 -18.65 -15.27 -10.59
C MET A 40 -20.01 -15.91 -10.90
N GLY A 41 -20.71 -16.48 -9.92
CA GLY A 41 -21.93 -17.28 -10.11
C GLY A 41 -23.24 -16.68 -9.60
N GLY A 42 -23.28 -15.45 -9.09
CA GLY A 42 -24.45 -14.92 -8.39
C GLY A 42 -24.89 -13.54 -8.86
N GLY A 43 -26.06 -13.49 -9.51
CA GLY A 43 -27.08 -12.44 -9.38
C GLY A 43 -26.73 -11.01 -9.81
N ASN A 44 -27.75 -10.27 -10.25
CA ASN A 44 -27.69 -8.84 -10.51
C ASN A 44 -27.59 -8.06 -9.17
N VAL A 45 -26.48 -8.23 -8.45
CA VAL A 45 -26.19 -7.51 -7.20
C VAL A 45 -25.75 -6.10 -7.57
N GLY A 46 -26.48 -5.09 -7.09
CA GLY A 46 -26.42 -3.72 -7.59
C GLY A 46 -25.00 -3.13 -7.68
N GLN A 47 -24.75 -2.37 -8.75
CA GLN A 47 -23.51 -1.65 -9.08
C GLN A 47 -23.05 -0.60 -8.03
N GLN A 48 -23.58 -0.62 -6.81
CA GLN A 48 -23.32 0.36 -5.75
C GLN A 48 -22.67 -0.23 -4.48
N GLN A 49 -22.29 -1.50 -4.47
CA GLN A 49 -21.69 -2.13 -3.29
C GLN A 49 -20.16 -2.18 -3.35
N ILE A 50 -19.54 -1.87 -2.20
CA ILE A 50 -18.11 -2.05 -1.95
C ILE A 50 -17.78 -3.55 -2.03
N ALA A 51 -16.74 -3.92 -2.77
CA ALA A 51 -16.23 -5.28 -2.90
C ALA A 51 -14.76 -5.41 -2.49
N LEU A 52 -14.01 -4.30 -2.54
CA LEU A 52 -12.61 -4.24 -2.13
C LEU A 52 -12.39 -2.99 -1.26
N VAL A 53 -11.88 -3.20 -0.06
CA VAL A 53 -11.47 -2.14 0.87
C VAL A 53 -9.96 -2.07 0.87
N SER A 54 -9.41 -0.92 0.52
CA SER A 54 -7.99 -0.60 0.63
C SER A 54 -7.78 0.43 1.72
N THR A 55 -6.88 0.13 2.65
CA THR A 55 -6.52 1.06 3.72
C THR A 55 -5.01 1.23 3.73
N ASP A 56 -4.53 2.45 3.86
CA ASP A 56 -3.19 2.64 4.40
C ASP A 56 -3.09 2.10 5.84
N PHE A 57 -1.87 1.92 6.34
CA PHE A 57 -1.59 1.41 7.67
C PHE A 57 -1.30 2.52 8.68
N ASP A 58 -0.07 3.04 8.69
CA ASP A 58 0.44 3.99 9.68
C ASP A 58 -0.23 5.34 9.56
N GLY A 59 -0.88 5.82 10.63
CA GLY A 59 -1.61 7.09 10.57
C GLY A 59 -3.01 6.95 9.98
N THR A 60 -3.33 5.85 9.29
CA THR A 60 -4.67 5.60 8.73
C THR A 60 -5.49 4.61 9.55
N ILE A 61 -5.02 3.38 9.77
CA ILE A 61 -5.74 2.41 10.63
C ILE A 61 -4.96 2.11 11.90
N PHE A 62 -3.64 2.28 11.87
CA PHE A 62 -2.73 2.01 12.96
C PHE A 62 -2.30 3.31 13.65
N ALA A 63 -2.61 3.42 14.93
CA ALA A 63 -2.25 4.53 15.80
C ALA A 63 -1.10 4.09 16.74
N GLU A 64 0.14 4.48 16.42
CA GLU A 64 1.35 3.97 17.08
C GLU A 64 1.37 4.15 18.61
N PHE A 65 0.72 5.20 19.12
CA PHE A 65 0.73 5.56 20.54
C PHE A 65 -0.58 5.26 21.28
N GLU A 66 -1.51 4.52 20.65
CA GLU A 66 -2.80 4.19 21.24
C GLU A 66 -2.89 2.71 21.68
N GLN A 67 -3.80 2.43 22.63
CA GLN A 67 -4.12 1.08 23.06
C GLN A 67 -5.65 0.88 23.08
N PRO A 68 -6.20 0.01 22.21
CA PRO A 68 -5.50 -0.74 21.16
C PRO A 68 -5.02 0.17 20.01
N PRO A 69 -3.94 -0.19 19.30
CA PRO A 69 -3.44 0.62 18.18
C PRO A 69 -4.28 0.46 16.90
N LEU A 70 -5.21 -0.48 16.86
CA LEU A 70 -6.18 -0.69 15.78
C LEU A 70 -7.59 -0.60 16.38
N ALA A 71 -8.45 0.23 15.81
CA ALA A 71 -9.82 0.41 16.28
C ALA A 71 -10.62 -0.92 16.20
N PRO A 72 -11.17 -1.44 17.31
CA PRO A 72 -11.96 -2.67 17.32
C PRO A 72 -13.13 -2.63 16.34
N GLU A 73 -13.80 -1.48 16.23
CA GLU A 73 -14.94 -1.23 15.37
C GLU A 73 -14.60 -1.41 13.89
N LEU A 74 -13.38 -1.04 13.49
CA LEU A 74 -12.87 -1.25 12.14
C LEU A 74 -12.64 -2.74 11.88
N LEU A 75 -11.95 -3.43 12.80
CA LEU A 75 -11.65 -4.86 12.66
C LEU A 75 -12.94 -5.69 12.61
N ASP A 76 -13.92 -5.36 13.44
CA ASP A 76 -15.23 -6.00 13.44
C ASP A 76 -15.98 -5.79 12.12
N TRP A 77 -15.95 -4.56 11.58
CA TRP A 77 -16.56 -4.24 10.30
C TRP A 77 -15.89 -5.04 9.18
N VAL A 78 -14.57 -5.00 9.08
CA VAL A 78 -13.82 -5.71 8.03
C VAL A 78 -14.01 -7.23 8.16
N GLY A 79 -14.06 -7.75 9.39
CA GLY A 79 -14.33 -9.15 9.63
C GLY A 79 -15.71 -9.59 9.12
N ARG A 80 -16.76 -8.79 9.33
CA ARG A 80 -18.09 -9.04 8.76
C ARG A 80 -18.06 -8.97 7.23
N PHE A 81 -17.44 -7.92 6.69
CA PHE A 81 -17.29 -7.69 5.25
C PHE A 81 -16.59 -8.86 4.54
N GLN A 82 -15.49 -9.37 5.10
CA GLN A 82 -14.78 -10.54 4.57
C GLN A 82 -15.59 -11.84 4.64
N ARG A 83 -16.47 -11.99 5.64
CA ARG A 83 -17.39 -13.15 5.74
C ARG A 83 -18.47 -13.12 4.66
N GLN A 84 -18.87 -11.93 4.23
CA GLN A 84 -19.81 -11.71 3.13
C GLN A 84 -19.14 -11.76 1.74
N GLY A 85 -17.84 -12.07 1.68
CA GLY A 85 -17.10 -12.22 0.42
C GLY A 85 -16.42 -10.95 -0.08
N GLY A 86 -16.43 -9.87 0.70
CA GLY A 86 -15.58 -8.70 0.46
C GLY A 86 -14.10 -9.01 0.66
N PHE A 87 -13.23 -8.19 0.06
CA PHE A 87 -11.78 -8.32 0.18
C PHE A 87 -11.15 -7.11 0.86
N TRP A 88 -10.20 -7.34 1.75
CA TRP A 88 -9.44 -6.27 2.40
C TRP A 88 -7.97 -6.31 1.99
N VAL A 89 -7.42 -5.15 1.65
CA VAL A 89 -6.00 -4.93 1.39
C VAL A 89 -5.44 -3.83 2.30
N ILE A 90 -4.33 -4.13 2.96
CA ILE A 90 -3.49 -3.11 3.59
C ILE A 90 -2.48 -2.62 2.54
N ASN A 91 -2.43 -1.32 2.29
CA ASN A 91 -1.63 -0.68 1.25
C ASN A 91 -0.64 0.32 1.86
N THR A 92 0.56 -0.15 2.16
CA THR A 92 1.50 0.51 3.08
C THR A 92 2.89 0.68 2.48
N GLY A 93 3.65 1.63 3.03
CA GLY A 93 5.09 1.76 2.79
C GLY A 93 5.95 0.73 3.53
N ARG A 94 5.38 -0.02 4.48
CA ARG A 94 6.08 -1.06 5.24
C ARG A 94 6.49 -2.25 4.37
N ASP A 95 7.57 -2.91 4.78
CA ASP A 95 7.92 -4.25 4.31
C ASP A 95 7.09 -5.33 5.04
N LEU A 96 7.22 -6.58 4.58
CA LEU A 96 6.41 -7.69 5.09
C LEU A 96 6.68 -7.96 6.58
N THR A 97 7.95 -7.98 6.97
CA THR A 97 8.35 -8.34 8.34
C THR A 97 7.85 -7.29 9.32
N SER A 98 8.12 -6.01 9.07
CA SER A 98 7.70 -4.94 9.97
C SER A 98 6.18 -4.81 10.08
N LEU A 99 5.42 -5.06 9.01
CA LEU A 99 3.96 -5.08 9.06
C LEU A 99 3.43 -6.26 9.88
N LEU A 100 3.91 -7.48 9.62
CA LEU A 100 3.44 -8.67 10.33
C LEU A 100 3.76 -8.63 11.83
N GLU A 101 4.90 -8.07 12.21
CA GLU A 101 5.25 -7.84 13.62
C GLU A 101 4.25 -6.88 14.30
N SER A 102 3.91 -5.77 13.66
CA SER A 102 2.91 -4.83 14.18
C SER A 102 1.52 -5.46 14.32
N LEU A 103 1.07 -6.21 13.30
CA LEU A 103 -0.22 -6.91 13.36
C LEU A 103 -0.24 -7.99 14.46
N ALA A 104 0.85 -8.73 14.63
CA ALA A 104 0.96 -9.74 15.68
C ALA A 104 0.94 -9.12 17.08
N ARG A 105 1.65 -8.00 17.29
CA ARG A 105 1.64 -7.25 18.56
C ARG A 105 0.29 -6.63 18.88
N ALA A 106 -0.48 -6.25 17.86
CA ALA A 106 -1.83 -5.74 18.02
C ALA A 106 -2.89 -6.84 18.23
N GLU A 107 -2.49 -8.11 18.28
CA GLU A 107 -3.36 -9.27 18.54
C GLU A 107 -4.59 -9.34 17.61
N VAL A 108 -4.40 -9.00 16.33
CA VAL A 108 -5.52 -8.94 15.38
C VAL A 108 -6.15 -10.32 15.15
N ASN A 109 -7.47 -10.37 15.18
CA ASN A 109 -8.28 -11.56 14.89
C ASN A 109 -8.76 -11.60 13.42
N VAL A 110 -8.70 -10.46 12.73
CA VAL A 110 -9.03 -10.30 11.31
C VAL A 110 -7.75 -9.91 10.57
N TRP A 111 -7.52 -10.55 9.44
CA TRP A 111 -6.26 -10.45 8.69
C TRP A 111 -6.59 -10.15 7.23
N PRO A 112 -5.84 -9.25 6.57
CA PRO A 112 -6.14 -8.83 5.21
C PRO A 112 -5.99 -9.98 4.21
N ASP A 113 -6.76 -9.92 3.13
CA ASP A 113 -6.66 -10.90 2.04
C ASP A 113 -5.43 -10.62 1.16
N PHE A 114 -5.04 -9.36 1.07
CA PHE A 114 -3.91 -8.89 0.28
C PHE A 114 -3.08 -7.87 1.04
N LEU A 115 -1.81 -7.77 0.66
CA LEU A 115 -0.94 -6.68 1.08
C LEU A 115 -0.39 -5.99 -0.16
N VAL A 116 -0.37 -4.67 -0.15
CA VAL A 116 0.52 -3.88 -0.99
C VAL A 116 1.62 -3.34 -0.08
N LEU A 117 2.84 -3.82 -0.30
CA LEU A 117 4.02 -3.50 0.51
C LEU A 117 4.95 -2.58 -0.26
N VAL A 118 5.72 -1.79 0.48
CA VAL A 118 6.63 -0.76 -0.06
C VAL A 118 5.97 0.09 -1.17
N GLU A 119 4.66 0.35 -1.00
CA GLU A 119 3.75 1.09 -1.90
C GLU A 119 3.52 0.48 -3.28
N ARG A 120 4.05 -0.71 -3.58
CA ARG A 120 4.07 -1.21 -4.96
C ARG A 120 4.01 -2.72 -5.14
N GLU A 121 4.46 -3.52 -4.19
CA GLU A 121 4.53 -4.98 -4.36
C GLU A 121 3.29 -5.65 -3.76
N ILE A 122 2.65 -6.54 -4.52
CA ILE A 122 1.39 -7.17 -4.13
C ILE A 122 1.66 -8.57 -3.60
N TYR A 123 1.05 -8.90 -2.46
CA TYR A 123 1.09 -10.21 -1.84
C TYR A 123 -0.32 -10.70 -1.56
N VAL A 124 -0.52 -12.00 -1.75
CA VAL A 124 -1.80 -12.68 -1.58
C VAL A 124 -1.72 -13.59 -0.37
N ARG A 125 -2.71 -13.51 0.51
CA ARG A 125 -2.79 -14.40 1.66
C ARG A 125 -3.16 -15.83 1.24
N LYS A 126 -2.29 -16.79 1.53
CA LYS A 126 -2.53 -18.22 1.36
C LYS A 126 -2.43 -18.91 2.70
N HIS A 127 -3.55 -19.34 3.25
CA HIS A 127 -3.61 -19.92 4.60
C HIS A 127 -3.05 -18.96 5.66
N SER A 128 -1.86 -19.25 6.20
CA SER A 128 -1.18 -18.49 7.24
C SER A 128 -0.02 -17.64 6.73
N GLU A 129 0.24 -17.63 5.42
CA GLU A 129 1.37 -16.92 4.81
C GLU A 129 0.90 -15.92 3.73
N TYR A 130 1.77 -14.98 3.40
CA TYR A 130 1.59 -14.06 2.29
C TYR A 130 2.58 -14.41 1.18
N VAL A 131 2.07 -14.67 -0.02
CA VAL A 131 2.86 -15.08 -1.19
C VAL A 131 2.83 -13.97 -2.23
N ALA A 132 3.99 -13.64 -2.78
CA ALA A 132 4.13 -12.61 -3.80
C ALA A 132 3.24 -12.90 -5.03
N TRP A 133 2.59 -11.86 -5.56
CA TRP A 133 2.01 -11.92 -6.90
C TRP A 133 3.12 -11.73 -7.92
N GLU A 134 3.75 -12.84 -8.25
CA GLU A 134 4.94 -12.95 -9.11
C GLU A 134 4.89 -12.15 -10.42
N GLU A 135 3.78 -12.19 -11.16
CA GLU A 135 3.66 -11.48 -12.44
C GLU A 135 3.79 -9.96 -12.27
N TRP A 136 3.10 -9.39 -11.26
CA TRP A 136 3.17 -7.97 -10.97
C TRP A 136 4.51 -7.58 -10.33
N ASN A 137 4.96 -8.33 -9.32
CA ASN A 137 6.16 -7.99 -8.56
C ASN A 137 7.42 -8.07 -9.43
N ARG A 138 7.54 -9.07 -10.33
CA ARG A 138 8.68 -9.13 -11.26
C ARG A 138 8.69 -7.96 -12.24
N ALA A 139 7.54 -7.58 -12.79
CA ALA A 139 7.45 -6.41 -13.67
C ALA A 139 7.84 -5.12 -12.92
N CYS A 140 7.36 -4.97 -11.68
CA CYS A 140 7.74 -3.87 -10.79
C CYS A 140 9.25 -3.82 -10.54
N GLN A 141 9.85 -4.94 -10.14
CA GLN A 141 11.28 -5.03 -9.83
C GLN A 141 12.14 -4.74 -11.07
N GLN A 142 11.79 -5.30 -12.23
CA GLN A 142 12.51 -5.07 -13.48
C GLN A 142 12.50 -3.59 -13.87
N ALA A 143 11.31 -2.96 -13.85
CA ALA A 143 11.17 -1.55 -14.20
C ALA A 143 11.97 -0.63 -13.26
N HIS A 144 11.96 -0.91 -11.95
CA HIS A 144 12.79 -0.16 -11.00
C HIS A 144 14.28 -0.40 -11.22
N ALA A 145 14.71 -1.63 -11.49
CA ALA A 145 16.12 -1.93 -11.75
C ALA A 145 16.64 -1.16 -12.96
N GLU A 146 15.89 -1.13 -14.07
CA GLU A 146 16.23 -0.37 -15.27
C GLU A 146 16.26 1.16 -15.01
N LEU A 147 15.25 1.68 -14.32
CA LEU A 147 15.20 3.09 -13.93
C LEU A 147 16.38 3.48 -13.04
N PHE A 148 16.69 2.67 -12.03
CA PHE A 148 17.74 2.98 -11.07
C PHE A 148 19.14 2.85 -11.66
N GLN A 149 19.35 2.01 -12.67
CA GLN A 149 20.58 2.03 -13.47
C GLN A 149 20.78 3.38 -14.18
N ARG A 150 19.71 3.96 -14.75
CA ARG A 150 19.75 5.29 -15.38
C ARG A 150 19.93 6.42 -14.37
N LEU A 151 19.32 6.30 -13.19
CA LEU A 151 19.40 7.31 -12.13
C LEU A 151 20.75 7.35 -11.43
N ARG A 152 21.44 6.20 -11.31
CA ARG A 152 22.66 6.01 -10.51
C ARG A 152 23.73 7.11 -10.67
N PRO A 153 24.05 7.62 -11.88
CA PRO A 153 25.04 8.69 -12.04
C PRO A 153 24.64 10.02 -11.39
N ARG A 154 23.35 10.28 -11.16
CA ARG A 154 22.83 11.53 -10.59
C ARG A 154 22.72 11.49 -9.06
N VAL A 155 22.71 10.29 -8.47
CA VAL A 155 22.51 10.10 -7.02
C VAL A 155 23.58 10.81 -6.17
N PRO A 156 24.90 10.70 -6.45
CA PRO A 156 25.91 11.32 -5.58
C PRO A 156 25.82 12.85 -5.55
N GLU A 157 25.54 13.49 -6.70
CA GLU A 157 25.37 14.95 -6.78
C GLU A 157 24.15 15.40 -5.96
N LEU A 158 23.04 14.68 -6.08
CA LEU A 158 21.83 15.00 -5.33
C LEU A 158 22.01 14.77 -3.82
N ALA A 159 22.64 13.66 -3.44
CA ALA A 159 22.93 13.35 -2.03
C ALA A 159 23.79 14.44 -1.39
N ALA A 160 24.90 14.82 -2.04
CA ALA A 160 25.75 15.91 -1.57
C ALA A 160 24.97 17.24 -1.48
N TRP A 161 24.15 17.55 -2.48
CA TRP A 161 23.34 18.77 -2.46
C TRP A 161 22.39 18.82 -1.25
N VAL A 162 21.78 17.69 -0.88
CA VAL A 162 20.90 17.57 0.29
C VAL A 162 21.70 17.73 1.59
N GLU A 163 22.76 16.93 1.76
CA GLU A 163 23.57 16.89 2.98
C GLU A 163 24.28 18.23 3.28
N GLU A 164 24.65 18.98 2.24
CA GLU A 164 25.27 20.32 2.38
C GLU A 164 24.29 21.41 2.83
N ARG A 165 22.98 21.23 2.61
CA ARG A 165 21.97 22.31 2.73
C ARG A 165 20.94 22.08 3.81
N PHE A 166 20.70 20.84 4.19
CA PHE A 166 19.62 20.45 5.08
C PHE A 166 20.11 19.54 6.17
N ARG A 167 19.39 19.51 7.29
CA ARG A 167 19.59 18.50 8.32
C ARG A 167 18.84 17.23 7.91
N ALA A 168 19.32 16.57 6.87
CA ALA A 168 18.69 15.37 6.33
C ALA A 168 19.69 14.22 6.24
N THR A 169 19.20 13.00 6.47
CA THR A 169 19.97 11.77 6.22
C THR A 169 19.61 11.24 4.85
N VAL A 170 20.61 11.04 3.99
CA VAL A 170 20.45 10.38 2.69
C VAL A 170 21.09 9.00 2.75
N TYR A 171 20.38 7.99 2.25
CA TYR A 171 20.88 6.62 2.19
C TYR A 171 20.29 5.85 1.01
N ALA A 172 20.79 4.65 0.77
CA ALA A 172 20.22 3.70 -0.16
C ALA A 172 19.78 2.45 0.61
N ASP A 173 18.72 1.80 0.14
CA ASP A 173 18.24 0.53 0.66
C ASP A 173 17.93 -0.44 -0.49
N ALA A 174 17.28 -1.56 -0.18
CA ALA A 174 16.90 -2.58 -1.17
C ALA A 174 15.87 -2.08 -2.19
N TRP A 175 15.15 -0.99 -1.90
CA TRP A 175 14.00 -0.51 -2.67
C TRP A 175 14.25 0.79 -3.43
N SER A 176 15.28 1.56 -3.07
CA SER A 176 15.67 2.78 -3.75
C SER A 176 17.18 3.11 -3.57
N PRO A 177 17.86 3.62 -4.61
CA PRO A 177 19.22 4.12 -4.50
C PRO A 177 19.31 5.49 -3.81
N PHE A 178 18.17 6.12 -3.53
CA PHE A 178 18.08 7.40 -2.86
C PHE A 178 16.81 7.43 -1.98
N CYS A 179 17.03 7.37 -0.69
CA CYS A 179 16.09 7.59 0.38
C CYS A 179 16.56 8.81 1.16
N VAL A 180 15.62 9.60 1.64
CA VAL A 180 15.92 10.76 2.46
C VAL A 180 14.97 10.83 3.63
N VAL A 181 15.51 11.18 4.80
CA VAL A 181 14.75 11.55 6.00
C VAL A 181 15.20 12.95 6.39
N ALA A 182 14.34 13.93 6.17
CA ALA A 182 14.59 15.32 6.58
C ALA A 182 14.33 15.50 8.08
N ALA A 183 14.99 16.48 8.72
CA ALA A 183 14.69 16.81 10.11
C ALA A 183 13.35 17.55 10.25
N HIS A 184 12.94 18.29 9.21
CA HIS A 184 11.76 19.16 9.26
C HIS A 184 10.95 19.12 7.95
N PRO A 185 9.61 19.29 8.02
CA PRO A 185 8.75 19.30 6.84
C PRO A 185 9.15 20.34 5.77
N ALA A 186 9.61 21.53 6.18
CA ALA A 186 10.05 22.57 5.26
C ALA A 186 11.29 22.17 4.44
N GLU A 187 12.19 21.37 5.01
CA GLU A 187 13.34 20.81 4.30
C GLU A 187 12.88 19.73 3.33
N ALA A 188 11.96 18.85 3.76
CA ALA A 188 11.34 17.84 2.88
C ALA A 188 10.66 18.49 1.66
N ASP A 189 9.96 19.61 1.83
CA ASP A 189 9.37 20.38 0.73
C ASP A 189 10.44 20.91 -0.24
N ALA A 190 11.59 21.39 0.28
CA ALA A 190 12.68 21.90 -0.54
C ALA A 190 13.38 20.79 -1.33
N ILE A 191 13.61 19.64 -0.68
CA ILE A 191 14.21 18.46 -1.29
C ILE A 191 13.25 17.89 -2.35
N GLU A 192 11.96 17.81 -2.07
CA GLU A 192 10.95 17.37 -3.03
C GLU A 192 10.95 18.27 -4.27
N ARG A 193 11.00 19.60 -4.12
CA ARG A 193 11.09 20.50 -5.29
C ARG A 193 12.28 20.19 -6.19
N ARG A 194 13.44 19.87 -5.61
CA ARG A 194 14.64 19.47 -6.38
C ARG A 194 14.47 18.08 -7.01
N ALA A 195 13.98 17.10 -6.25
CA ALA A 195 13.71 15.75 -6.75
C ALA A 195 12.71 15.75 -7.92
N ARG A 196 11.66 16.58 -7.85
CA ARG A 196 10.65 16.76 -8.91
C ARG A 196 11.21 17.38 -10.17
N GLN A 197 12.28 18.18 -10.11
CA GLN A 197 12.99 18.63 -11.31
C GLN A 197 13.64 17.43 -12.02
N LEU A 198 14.32 16.56 -11.27
CA LEU A 198 14.93 15.36 -11.82
C LEU A 198 13.89 14.39 -12.41
N CYS A 199 12.71 14.28 -11.79
CA CYS A 199 11.60 13.48 -12.32
C CYS A 199 11.09 13.96 -13.70
N ARG A 200 11.30 15.24 -14.05
CA ARG A 200 10.96 15.78 -15.38
C ARG A 200 12.04 15.51 -16.42
N GLU A 201 13.27 15.29 -15.97
CA GLU A 201 14.45 15.04 -16.82
C GLU A 201 14.61 13.54 -17.12
N ILE A 202 14.26 12.67 -16.17
CA ILE A 202 14.43 11.22 -16.27
C ILE A 202 13.06 10.58 -16.47
N PRO A 203 12.78 9.98 -17.65
CA PRO A 203 11.54 9.27 -17.90
C PRO A 203 11.27 8.20 -16.84
N ASP A 204 10.01 8.07 -16.45
CA ASP A 204 9.51 7.10 -15.47
C ASP A 204 9.99 7.28 -14.03
N LEU A 205 10.83 8.27 -13.75
CA LEU A 205 11.22 8.60 -12.39
C LEU A 205 10.09 9.33 -11.68
N ASP A 206 9.76 8.86 -10.48
CA ASP A 206 8.85 9.53 -9.58
C ASP A 206 9.45 9.58 -8.17
N TYR A 207 8.86 10.41 -7.32
CA TYR A 207 9.29 10.66 -5.96
C TYR A 207 8.11 10.45 -5.01
N VAL A 208 8.19 9.46 -4.14
CA VAL A 208 7.16 9.16 -3.16
C VAL A 208 7.57 9.70 -1.81
N ARG A 209 6.65 10.40 -1.13
CA ARG A 209 6.89 11.09 0.13
C ARG A 209 5.86 10.66 1.17
N ASN A 210 6.35 10.38 2.37
CA ASN A 210 5.56 10.19 3.57
C ASN A 210 6.19 11.01 4.71
N ASP A 211 5.51 12.08 5.11
CA ASP A 211 6.01 13.15 5.98
C ASP A 211 7.41 13.67 5.59
N VAL A 212 8.40 13.48 6.46
CA VAL A 212 9.79 13.87 6.27
C VAL A 212 10.62 12.80 5.54
N TYR A 213 10.07 11.60 5.38
CA TYR A 213 10.67 10.53 4.60
C TYR A 213 10.25 10.61 3.13
N ALA A 214 11.18 10.32 2.23
CA ALA A 214 10.87 10.14 0.83
C ALA A 214 11.90 9.26 0.12
N ARG A 215 11.53 8.73 -1.04
CA ARG A 215 12.42 7.97 -1.91
C ARG A 215 12.07 8.17 -3.39
N PHE A 216 13.04 7.90 -4.26
CA PHE A 216 12.73 7.70 -5.68
C PHE A 216 12.05 6.35 -5.91
N CYS A 217 11.13 6.33 -6.85
CA CYS A 217 10.42 5.15 -7.32
C CYS A 217 10.14 5.26 -8.82
N HIS A 218 9.57 4.19 -9.39
CA HIS A 218 9.10 4.18 -10.76
C HIS A 218 7.65 4.66 -10.83
N ALA A 219 7.36 5.65 -11.67
CA ALA A 219 6.06 6.32 -11.78
C ALA A 219 4.87 5.38 -12.03
N ALA A 220 5.12 4.28 -12.75
CA ALA A 220 4.10 3.26 -13.04
C ALA A 220 3.70 2.40 -11.81
N PHE A 221 4.39 2.54 -10.68
CA PHE A 221 4.23 1.68 -9.50
C PHE A 221 4.10 2.51 -8.22
N ASN A 222 2.85 2.65 -7.78
CA ASN A 222 2.43 3.34 -6.57
C ASN A 222 1.16 2.68 -5.99
N LYS A 223 0.74 3.13 -4.81
CA LYS A 223 -0.44 2.59 -4.09
C LYS A 223 -1.69 2.50 -4.97
N GLY A 224 -1.93 3.50 -5.83
CA GLY A 224 -3.10 3.55 -6.72
C GLY A 224 -3.04 2.57 -7.88
N THR A 225 -1.89 2.47 -8.55
CA THR A 225 -1.67 1.51 -9.64
C THR A 225 -1.69 0.06 -9.14
N ALA A 226 -1.11 -0.21 -7.97
CA ALA A 226 -1.16 -1.53 -7.34
C ALA A 226 -2.59 -1.91 -6.94
N LEU A 227 -3.35 -0.98 -6.34
CA LEU A 227 -4.76 -1.19 -6.02
C LEU A 227 -5.61 -1.44 -7.27
N THR A 228 -5.36 -0.69 -8.35
CA THR A 228 -6.05 -0.87 -9.63
C THR A 228 -5.74 -2.24 -10.26
N ALA A 229 -4.48 -2.68 -10.21
CA ALA A 229 -4.08 -3.98 -10.70
C ALA A 229 -4.73 -5.12 -9.89
N LEU A 230 -4.77 -4.98 -8.56
CA LEU A 230 -5.44 -5.91 -7.68
C LEU A 230 -6.95 -5.97 -7.95
N ALA A 231 -7.63 -4.82 -8.02
CA ALA A 231 -9.06 -4.73 -8.31
C ALA A 231 -9.40 -5.42 -9.65
N ARG A 232 -8.62 -5.15 -10.71
CA ARG A 232 -8.78 -5.80 -12.02
C ARG A 232 -8.59 -7.31 -11.95
N ARG A 233 -7.60 -7.81 -11.20
CA ARG A 233 -7.39 -9.25 -10.98
C ARG A 233 -8.59 -9.90 -10.30
N LEU A 234 -9.27 -9.17 -9.42
CA LEU A 234 -10.49 -9.63 -8.75
C LEU A 234 -11.76 -9.45 -9.59
N GLY A 235 -11.68 -8.75 -10.73
CA GLY A 235 -12.81 -8.47 -11.62
C GLY A 235 -13.65 -7.27 -11.19
N PHE A 236 -13.08 -6.33 -10.44
CA PHE A 236 -13.77 -5.14 -9.94
C PHE A 236 -13.28 -3.88 -10.68
N GLY A 237 -14.21 -2.98 -10.98
CA GLY A 237 -13.88 -1.60 -11.35
C GLY A 237 -13.85 -0.67 -10.13
N PRO A 238 -13.42 0.60 -10.32
CA PRO A 238 -13.30 1.58 -9.23
C PRO A 238 -14.64 1.84 -8.53
N GLU A 239 -15.77 1.62 -9.19
CA GLU A 239 -17.12 1.75 -8.65
C GLU A 239 -17.41 0.84 -7.45
N ARG A 240 -16.57 -0.19 -7.22
CA ARG A 240 -16.68 -1.15 -6.11
C ARG A 240 -15.51 -1.10 -5.14
N VAL A 241 -14.62 -0.11 -5.28
CA VAL A 241 -13.42 0.01 -4.44
C VAL A 241 -13.59 1.14 -3.44
N PHE A 242 -13.30 0.83 -2.18
CA PHE A 242 -13.10 1.81 -1.12
C PHE A 242 -11.61 2.02 -0.88
N ALA A 243 -11.18 3.27 -0.69
CA ALA A 243 -9.80 3.61 -0.36
C ALA A 243 -9.75 4.65 0.78
N ALA A 244 -8.91 4.39 1.79
CA ALA A 244 -8.61 5.31 2.87
C ALA A 244 -7.11 5.50 3.04
N GLY A 245 -6.68 6.75 3.29
CA GLY A 245 -5.30 7.13 3.53
C GLY A 245 -5.20 8.50 4.21
N ASP A 246 -4.03 8.82 4.75
CA ASP A 246 -3.79 10.01 5.55
C ASP A 246 -2.64 10.88 5.03
N HIS A 247 -1.74 10.34 4.19
CA HIS A 247 -0.53 11.03 3.75
C HIS A 247 -0.34 11.14 2.22
N PHE A 248 0.65 11.93 1.78
CA PHE A 248 0.95 12.21 0.36
C PHE A 248 1.11 10.96 -0.52
N ASN A 249 1.68 9.88 0.01
CA ASN A 249 1.82 8.60 -0.71
C ASN A 249 0.50 7.87 -0.96
N ASP A 250 -0.60 8.30 -0.33
CA ASP A 250 -1.95 7.77 -0.53
C ASP A 250 -2.71 8.48 -1.65
N LEU A 251 -2.31 9.72 -1.99
CA LEU A 251 -2.94 10.50 -3.07
C LEU A 251 -3.09 9.74 -4.40
N PRO A 252 -2.20 8.81 -4.79
CA PRO A 252 -2.43 7.98 -5.97
C PRO A 252 -3.63 7.02 -5.86
N MET A 253 -3.93 6.45 -4.68
CA MET A 253 -5.10 5.59 -4.48
C MET A 253 -6.38 6.34 -4.13
N LEU A 254 -6.27 7.58 -3.63
CA LEU A 254 -7.38 8.45 -3.28
C LEU A 254 -7.91 9.26 -4.47
N ARG A 255 -8.12 8.59 -5.61
CA ARG A 255 -8.60 9.19 -6.86
C ARG A 255 -9.86 8.47 -7.36
N PRO A 256 -10.87 9.19 -7.91
CA PRO A 256 -12.08 8.57 -8.43
C PRO A 256 -11.86 7.47 -9.48
N GLU A 257 -10.77 7.56 -10.25
CA GLU A 257 -10.42 6.58 -11.27
C GLU A 257 -9.91 5.26 -10.67
N VAL A 258 -9.48 5.28 -9.39
CA VAL A 258 -8.97 4.11 -8.66
C VAL A 258 -10.03 3.56 -7.71
N ALA A 259 -10.77 4.44 -7.02
CA ALA A 259 -11.78 4.07 -6.05
C ALA A 259 -12.91 5.10 -5.99
N ARG A 260 -14.16 4.63 -6.01
CA ARG A 260 -15.36 5.46 -5.86
C ARG A 260 -15.56 5.92 -4.42
N PHE A 261 -15.32 5.04 -3.47
CA PHE A 261 -15.62 5.32 -2.06
C PHE A 261 -14.33 5.76 -1.36
N LEU A 262 -14.13 7.06 -1.27
CA LEU A 262 -12.90 7.63 -0.73
C LEU A 262 -13.11 8.09 0.71
N ALA A 263 -12.09 7.89 1.53
CA ALA A 263 -12.08 8.36 2.91
C ALA A 263 -10.70 8.90 3.34
N ALA A 264 -10.72 9.80 4.32
CA ALA A 264 -9.54 10.16 5.10
C ALA A 264 -9.94 10.39 6.57
N PRO A 265 -9.12 9.93 7.54
CA PRO A 265 -9.32 10.26 8.94
C PRO A 265 -9.00 11.74 9.22
N ALA A 266 -9.36 12.24 10.40
CA ALA A 266 -9.20 13.65 10.77
C ALA A 266 -7.72 14.08 10.88
N ASN A 267 -6.83 13.16 11.28
CA ASN A 267 -5.38 13.37 11.35
C ASN A 267 -4.68 13.39 9.98
N ALA A 268 -5.39 13.12 8.87
CA ALA A 268 -4.81 13.18 7.54
C ALA A 268 -4.28 14.58 7.20
N VAL A 269 -3.19 14.66 6.44
CA VAL A 269 -2.62 15.94 6.02
C VAL A 269 -3.62 16.73 5.18
N ALA A 270 -3.52 18.06 5.22
CA ALA A 270 -4.51 18.96 4.61
C ALA A 270 -4.72 18.69 3.11
N GLU A 271 -3.66 18.33 2.39
CA GLU A 271 -3.69 17.99 0.97
C GLU A 271 -4.52 16.74 0.70
N VAL A 272 -4.40 15.71 1.54
CA VAL A 272 -5.18 14.47 1.45
C VAL A 272 -6.64 14.75 1.73
N GLN A 273 -6.95 15.47 2.83
CA GLN A 273 -8.33 15.83 3.12
C GLN A 273 -8.97 16.68 1.99
N LYS A 274 -8.22 17.61 1.40
CA LYS A 274 -8.69 18.40 0.25
C LYS A 274 -8.95 17.52 -0.97
N ALA A 275 -8.06 16.57 -1.27
CA ALA A 275 -8.23 15.64 -2.39
C ALA A 275 -9.48 14.78 -2.21
N VAL A 276 -9.67 14.17 -1.02
CA VAL A 276 -10.85 13.36 -0.71
C VAL A 276 -12.14 14.19 -0.83
N ARG A 277 -12.20 15.40 -0.25
CA ARG A 277 -13.39 16.27 -0.37
C ARG A 277 -13.69 16.65 -1.83
N ARG A 278 -12.66 17.01 -2.61
CA ARG A 278 -12.82 17.37 -4.03
C ARG A 278 -13.35 16.21 -4.87
N ALA A 279 -12.98 15.00 -4.51
CA ALA A 279 -13.44 13.77 -5.15
C ALA A 279 -14.83 13.30 -4.65
N GLY A 280 -15.49 14.06 -3.77
CA GLY A 280 -16.79 13.66 -3.18
C GLY A 280 -16.68 12.58 -2.11
N GLY A 281 -15.48 12.34 -1.59
CA GLY A 281 -15.21 11.40 -0.50
C GLY A 281 -15.54 11.96 0.89
N LEU A 282 -15.40 11.10 1.89
CA LEU A 282 -15.69 11.43 3.29
C LEU A 282 -14.41 11.75 4.05
N VAL A 283 -14.32 12.94 4.64
CA VAL A 283 -13.30 13.24 5.64
C VAL A 283 -13.96 13.16 7.02
N SER A 284 -13.51 12.20 7.82
CA SER A 284 -14.04 11.97 9.16
C SER A 284 -13.66 13.11 10.12
N ARG A 285 -14.37 13.19 11.25
CA ARG A 285 -13.99 14.02 12.41
C ARG A 285 -13.21 13.22 13.46
N LEU A 286 -13.04 11.92 13.24
CA LEU A 286 -12.32 10.98 14.08
C LEU A 286 -10.97 10.64 13.43
N ASP A 287 -9.98 10.39 14.27
CA ASP A 287 -8.63 10.02 13.83
C ASP A 287 -8.52 8.53 13.51
N HIS A 288 -7.47 8.18 12.76
CA HIS A 288 -7.03 6.82 12.50
C HIS A 288 -8.18 5.84 12.16
N GLY A 289 -8.13 4.62 12.73
CA GLY A 289 -9.06 3.55 12.41
C GLY A 289 -10.52 3.89 12.72
N GLU A 290 -10.78 4.74 13.70
CA GLU A 290 -12.14 5.22 14.03
C GLU A 290 -12.73 6.04 12.88
N GLY A 291 -11.91 6.90 12.27
CA GLY A 291 -12.32 7.70 11.12
C GLY A 291 -12.61 6.85 9.89
N VAL A 292 -11.80 5.80 9.66
CA VAL A 292 -12.04 4.83 8.58
C VAL A 292 -13.32 4.03 8.83
N ALA A 293 -13.53 3.54 10.05
CA ALA A 293 -14.73 2.80 10.43
C ALA A 293 -16.00 3.65 10.29
N GLU A 294 -15.95 4.93 10.68
CA GLU A 294 -17.06 5.87 10.47
C GLU A 294 -17.37 6.03 8.99
N ALA A 295 -16.36 6.23 8.15
CA ALA A 295 -16.56 6.41 6.71
C ALA A 295 -17.18 5.17 6.06
N LEU A 296 -16.70 3.96 6.40
CA LEU A 296 -17.26 2.70 5.92
C LEU A 296 -18.73 2.56 6.31
N ARG A 297 -19.09 2.78 7.59
CA ARG A 297 -20.49 2.75 8.07
C ARG A 297 -21.39 3.77 7.37
N ARG A 298 -20.86 4.94 7.00
CA ARG A 298 -21.62 5.97 6.29
C ARG A 298 -21.87 5.61 4.83
N TRP A 299 -20.86 5.09 4.12
CA TRP A 299 -21.03 4.60 2.75
C TRP A 299 -21.99 3.42 2.70
N GLU A 300 -21.86 2.56 3.70
CA GLU A 300 -22.75 1.47 3.97
C GLU A 300 -24.20 1.95 4.20
N ALA A 301 -24.45 2.86 5.13
CA ALA A 301 -25.80 3.42 5.32
C ALA A 301 -26.35 4.18 4.10
N ALA A 302 -25.49 4.70 3.22
CA ALA A 302 -25.87 5.41 2.00
C ALA A 302 -26.19 4.49 0.80
N GLY A 303 -25.97 3.17 0.89
CA GLY A 303 -26.16 2.25 -0.25
C GLY A 303 -25.93 0.75 -0.02
N TRP A 304 -25.86 0.29 1.23
CA TRP A 304 -25.76 -1.12 1.65
C TRP A 304 -26.93 -1.44 2.58
N ASP A 305 -27.77 -2.37 2.16
CA ASP A 305 -28.77 -3.00 3.01
C ASP A 305 -28.26 -4.40 3.41
N PRO A 306 -27.75 -4.59 4.65
CA PRO A 306 -27.26 -5.88 5.12
C PRO A 306 -28.37 -6.85 5.52
N THR A 307 -29.63 -6.46 5.38
CA THR A 307 -30.82 -7.23 5.75
C THR A 307 -31.60 -7.76 4.54
N LEU A 308 -31.11 -7.54 3.32
CA LEU A 308 -31.70 -8.10 2.09
C LEU A 308 -30.95 -9.36 1.63
N GLU A 309 -31.04 -10.42 2.42
CA GLU A 309 -31.13 -11.82 1.97
C GLU A 309 -31.68 -12.62 3.16
N GLU A 310 -32.86 -13.23 2.94
CA GLU A 310 -33.70 -13.96 3.91
C GLU A 310 -32.98 -15.13 4.63
#